data_AF-A0A2V7CJU3-F1
#
_entry.id   AF-A0A2V7CJU3-F1
#
_cell.length_a   1.000
_cell.length_b   1.000
_cell.length_c   1.000
_cell.angle_alpha   90.00
_cell.angle_beta   90.00
_cell.angle_gamma   90.00
#
_symmetry.space_group_name_H-M   'P 1'
#
loop_
_entity.id
_entity.type
_entity.pdbx_description
1 polymer ?
#
loop_
_entity_poly.entity_id
_entity_poly.type
_entity_poly.pdbx_seq_one_letter_code
_entity_poly.pdbx_strand_id
1 'polypeptide(L)' 'MNISEYHADDAQRLATVSQAPVKFIQICASQDDLFALDEGGKIYQYNFNEKTWVQLVASR' A
#
# COMPACT_ATOMS: atom_id res chain seq x y z
N MET A 1 -39.79 32.08 12.06
CA MET A 1 -38.81 31.43 11.16
C MET A 1 -37.93 30.52 12.00
N ASN A 2 -37.68 29.32 11.50
CA ASN A 2 -36.99 28.20 12.12
C ASN A 2 -35.59 28.09 11.51
N ILE A 3 -34.56 28.45 12.26
CA ILE A 3 -33.19 28.06 11.93
C ILE A 3 -32.77 27.11 13.06
N SER A 4 -32.81 25.81 12.76
CA SER A 4 -32.03 24.82 13.50
C SER A 4 -30.70 24.77 12.77
N GLU A 5 -29.65 25.29 13.40
CA GLU A 5 -28.27 25.15 12.96
C GLU A 5 -27.94 23.67 12.84
N TYR A 6 -27.81 23.19 11.62
CA TYR A 6 -27.24 21.88 11.31
C TYR A 6 -25.73 22.00 11.57
N HIS A 7 -25.26 21.60 12.76
CA HIS A 7 -23.85 21.36 13.00
C HIS A 7 -23.39 20.18 12.13
N ALA A 8 -22.75 20.49 11.02
CA ALA A 8 -22.07 19.54 10.16
C ALA A 8 -20.69 19.18 10.74
N ASP A 9 -20.66 18.71 11.99
CA ASP A 9 -19.44 18.23 12.67
C ASP A 9 -19.24 16.71 12.54
N ASP A 10 -20.01 16.05 11.66
CA ASP A 10 -19.82 14.64 11.27
C ASP A 10 -19.07 14.51 9.92
N ALA A 11 -18.43 15.57 9.44
CA ALA A 11 -17.62 15.52 8.23
C ALA A 11 -16.28 14.82 8.50
N GLN A 12 -16.35 13.49 8.56
CA GLN A 12 -15.34 12.56 8.08
C GLN A 12 -13.98 12.71 8.75
N ARG A 13 -13.78 11.97 9.85
CA ARG A 13 -12.47 11.34 10.07
C ARG A 13 -12.19 10.46 8.85
N LEU A 14 -11.59 11.06 7.82
CA LEU A 14 -10.75 10.37 6.87
C LEU A 14 -9.65 9.74 7.73
N ALA A 15 -9.94 8.55 8.25
CA ALA A 15 -8.93 7.68 8.77
C ALA A 15 -7.98 7.52 7.58
N THR A 16 -6.85 8.21 7.63
CA THR A 16 -5.71 7.87 6.79
C THR A 16 -5.49 6.40 7.10
N VAL A 17 -5.98 5.53 6.21
CA VAL A 17 -5.64 4.12 6.24
C VAL A 17 -4.17 4.15 5.90
N SER A 18 -3.33 4.33 6.92
CA SER A 18 -1.93 4.01 6.85
C SER A 18 -1.94 2.52 6.51
N GLN A 19 -1.81 2.22 5.22
CA GLN A 19 -1.62 0.85 4.78
C GLN A 19 -0.50 0.30 5.64
N ALA A 20 -0.80 -0.77 6.37
CA ALA A 20 0.19 -1.44 7.18
C ALA A 20 1.42 -1.69 6.29
N PRO A 21 2.64 -1.52 6.83
CA PRO A 21 3.85 -1.78 6.06
C PRO A 21 3.76 -3.20 5.49
N VAL A 22 4.07 -3.34 4.20
CA VAL A 22 4.08 -4.64 3.52
C VAL A 22 5.07 -5.55 4.22
N LYS A 23 4.64 -6.77 4.55
CA LYS A 23 5.45 -7.73 5.30
C LYS A 23 5.92 -8.84 4.37
N PHE A 24 7.18 -8.75 3.96
CA PHE A 24 7.77 -9.79 3.15
C PHE A 24 8.10 -11.04 3.97
N ILE A 25 7.59 -12.18 3.51
CA ILE A 25 7.86 -13.50 4.11
C ILE A 25 9.02 -14.22 3.42
N GLN A 26 9.39 -13.80 2.21
CA GLN A 26 10.51 -14.35 1.45
C GLN A 26 11.14 -13.28 0.57
N ILE A 27 12.48 -13.30 0.50
CA ILE A 27 13.29 -12.50 -0.42
C ILE A 27 14.08 -13.46 -1.31
N CYS A 28 14.05 -13.25 -2.62
CA CYS A 28 14.83 -13.98 -3.60
C CYS A 28 15.76 -12.98 -4.31
N ALA A 29 17.06 -13.20 -4.19
CA ALA A 29 18.07 -12.39 -4.86
C ALA A 29 18.65 -13.18 -6.05
N SER A 30 18.71 -12.52 -7.20
CA SER A 30 19.49 -12.96 -8.35
C SER A 30 20.73 -12.07 -8.49
N GLN A 31 21.46 -12.19 -9.61
CA GLN A 31 22.65 -11.37 -9.85
C GLN A 31 22.29 -9.88 -9.97
N ASP A 32 21.19 -9.56 -10.67
CA ASP A 32 20.82 -8.18 -11.03
C ASP A 32 19.48 -7.73 -10.45
N ASP A 33 18.67 -8.66 -9.94
CA ASP A 33 17.31 -8.41 -9.47
C ASP A 33 17.04 -8.93 -8.06
N LEU A 34 16.15 -8.23 -7.36
CA LEU A 34 15.57 -8.65 -6.07
C LEU A 34 14.06 -8.79 -6.18
N PHE A 35 13.53 -9.93 -5.74
CA PHE A 35 12.10 -10.20 -5.65
C PHE A 35 11.68 -10.47 -4.21
N ALA A 36 10.46 -10.09 -3.87
CA ALA A 36 9.86 -10.36 -2.57
C ALA A 36 8.45 -10.92 -2.70
N LEU A 37 8.10 -11.80 -1.77
CA LEU A 37 6.76 -12.34 -1.59
C LEU A 37 6.19 -11.83 -0.27
N ASP A 38 5.00 -11.24 -0.32
CA ASP A 38 4.23 -10.82 0.84
C ASP A 38 3.29 -11.94 1.35
N GLU A 39 2.81 -11.83 2.59
CA GLU A 39 1.86 -12.76 3.20
C GLU A 39 0.57 -12.96 2.39
N GLY A 40 0.14 -11.96 1.62
CA GLY A 40 -1.02 -12.06 0.72
C GLY A 40 -0.75 -12.77 -0.61
N GLY A 41 0.44 -13.33 -0.82
CA GLY A 41 0.82 -13.99 -2.07
C GLY A 41 1.16 -13.03 -3.21
N LYS A 42 1.32 -11.74 -2.91
CA LYS A 42 1.69 -10.70 -3.88
C LYS A 42 3.20 -10.70 -4.10
N ILE A 43 3.61 -10.61 -5.36
CA ILE A 43 5.03 -10.55 -5.76
C ILE A 43 5.42 -9.09 -5.99
N TYR A 44 6.60 -8.72 -5.50
CA TYR A 44 7.20 -7.41 -5.68
C TYR A 44 8.61 -7.56 -6.26
N GLN A 45 9.03 -6.60 -7.08
CA GLN A 45 10.41 -6.45 -7.54
C GLN A 45 11.01 -5.19 -6.91
N TYR A 46 12.28 -5.25 -6.51
CA TYR A 46 12.99 -4.09 -6.00
C TYR A 46 13.50 -3.23 -7.15
N ASN A 47 13.16 -1.94 -7.13
CA ASN A 47 13.74 -0.95 -8.02
C ASN A 47 14.99 -0.35 -7.36
N PHE A 48 16.17 -0.68 -7.88
CA PHE A 48 17.44 -0.19 -7.33
C PHE A 48 17.66 1.32 -7.52
N ASN A 49 17.06 1.92 -8.55
CA ASN A 49 17.19 3.35 -8.82
C ASN A 49 16.37 4.17 -7.82
N GLU A 50 15.13 3.76 -7.60
CA GLU A 50 14.18 4.46 -6.71
C GLU A 50 14.30 4.00 -5.25
N LYS A 51 15.00 2.87 -5.03
CA LYS A 51 15.13 2.19 -3.73
C LYS A 51 13.78 1.79 -3.12
N THR A 52 12.83 1.42 -3.97
CA THR A 52 11.45 1.07 -3.60
C THR A 52 11.05 -0.31 -4.09
N TRP A 53 10.00 -0.88 -3.50
CA TRP A 53 9.39 -2.13 -3.97
C TRP A 53 8.19 -1.83 -4.88
N VAL A 54 8.14 -2.48 -6.04
CA VAL A 54 7.08 -2.33 -7.03
C VAL A 54 6.30 -3.64 -7.13
N GLN A 55 4.98 -3.60 -6.92
CA GLN A 55 4.13 -4.79 -7.02
C GLN A 55 4.01 -5.22 -8.48
N LEU A 56 4.33 -6.47 -8.77
CA LEU A 56 4.13 -7.05 -10.09
C LEU A 56 2.68 -7.52 -10.21
N VAL A 57 1.98 -7.05 -11.25
CA VAL A 57 0.61 -7.44 -11.56
C VAL A 57 0.60 -8.10 -12.93
N ALA A 58 0.22 -9.38 -12.97
CA ALA A 58 0.00 -10.06 -14.25
C ALA A 58 -1.27 -9.51 -14.90
N SER A 59 -1.15 -9.01 -16.12
CA SER A 59 -2.30 -8.75 -16.99
C SER A 59 -2.51 -9.99 -17.86
N ARG A 60 -3.74 -10.49 -17.92
CA ARG A 60 -4.14 -11.64 -18.75
C ARG A 60 -4.44 -11.24 -20.18
#